data_AF-A0A855H161-F1
#
_entry.id   AF-A0A855H161-F1
#
_cell.length_a   1.000
_cell.length_b   1.000
_cell.length_c   1.000
_cell.angle_alpha   90.00
_cell.angle_beta   90.00
_cell.angle_gamma   90.00
#
_symmetry.space_group_name_H-M   'P 1'
#
loop_
_entity.id
_entity.type
_entity.pdbx_description
1 polymer ?
#
loop_
_entity_poly.entity_id
_entity_poly.type
_entity_poly.pdbx_seq_one_letter_code
_entity_poly.pdbx_strand_id
1 'polypeptide(L)'
;HQENLSLNGPALSVNTKITKEIEKNDYLLSANGAKAIDFVWSNFLKHPYNPKLKQPDANVKAAWEKHTDWEHWSNMGQDWSLNTPSGLVPRPNHGIAHTLRVAQLVPVIAEFLKAYSGDPKFQKLTQKEIQKAQYMMLFSVIGRENDMSWT
;
A
#
# COMPACT_ATOMS: atom_id res chain seq x y z
N HIS A 1 3.71 -40.51 -26.76
CA HIS A 1 4.69 -39.41 -26.66
C HIS A 1 4.20 -38.41 -25.64
N GLN A 2 4.64 -38.55 -24.39
CA GLN A 2 4.49 -37.54 -23.35
C GLN A 2 5.88 -36.96 -23.12
N GLU A 3 6.06 -35.68 -23.41
CA GLU A 3 7.31 -34.97 -23.14
C GLU A 3 7.36 -34.61 -21.66
N ASN A 4 8.30 -35.23 -20.94
CA ASN A 4 8.73 -34.83 -19.61
C ASN A 4 9.52 -33.52 -19.73
N LEU A 5 8.89 -32.40 -19.40
CA LEU A 5 9.62 -31.16 -19.11
C LEU A 5 10.13 -31.21 -17.66
N SER A 6 11.37 -31.63 -17.53
CA SER A 6 12.18 -31.56 -16.32
C SER A 6 12.47 -30.10 -15.95
N LEU A 7 11.68 -29.51 -15.05
CA LEU A 7 11.99 -28.22 -14.42
C LEU A 7 12.97 -28.43 -13.24
N ASN A 8 14.24 -28.65 -13.57
CA ASN A 8 15.33 -28.53 -12.59
C ASN A 8 15.73 -27.06 -12.45
N GLY A 9 14.83 -26.25 -11.87
CA GLY A 9 15.20 -25.00 -11.22
C GLY A 9 15.30 -25.24 -9.71
N PRO A 10 16.08 -24.46 -8.94
CA PRO A 10 15.96 -24.49 -7.50
C PRO A 10 14.51 -24.11 -7.19
N ALA A 11 13.72 -25.09 -6.73
CA ALA A 11 12.45 -24.80 -6.11
C ALA A 11 12.77 -23.82 -4.99
N LEU A 12 12.29 -22.57 -5.12
CA LEU A 12 12.13 -21.68 -3.97
C LEU A 12 11.28 -22.48 -2.99
N SER A 13 11.93 -23.17 -2.06
CA SER A 13 11.25 -23.87 -1.00
C SER A 13 10.64 -22.77 -0.16
N VAL A 14 9.36 -22.51 -0.41
CA VAL A 14 8.56 -21.62 0.43
C VAL A 14 8.68 -22.21 1.82
N ASN A 15 9.39 -21.50 2.70
CA ASN A 15 9.64 -21.95 4.05
C ASN A 15 8.27 -22.10 4.74
N THR A 16 7.80 -23.34 4.86
CA THR A 16 6.46 -23.66 5.36
C THR A 16 6.21 -23.14 6.77
N LYS A 17 7.27 -22.87 7.54
CA LYS A 17 7.18 -22.20 8.84
C LYS A 17 6.77 -20.74 8.70
N ILE A 18 7.35 -20.02 7.74
CA ILE A 18 7.02 -18.60 7.48
C ILE A 18 5.58 -18.47 6.98
N THR A 19 5.14 -19.36 6.07
CA THR A 19 3.75 -19.34 5.57
C THR A 19 2.72 -19.51 6.68
N LYS A 20 2.94 -20.47 7.60
CA LYS A 20 2.01 -20.71 8.72
C LYS A 20 1.94 -19.53 9.69
N GLU A 21 3.06 -18.85 9.95
CA GLU A 21 3.07 -17.66 10.81
C GLU A 21 2.36 -16.47 10.13
N ILE A 22 2.48 -16.33 8.81
CA ILE A 22 1.75 -15.30 8.04
C ILE A 22 0.24 -15.52 8.15
N GLU A 23 -0.25 -16.75 7.90
CA GLU A 23 -1.68 -17.08 7.99
C GLU A 23 -2.24 -16.82 9.40
N LYS A 24 -1.47 -17.14 10.44
CA LYS A 24 -1.84 -16.87 11.83
C LYS A 24 -1.91 -15.37 12.14
N ASN A 25 -1.08 -14.57 11.48
CA ASN A 25 -0.98 -13.12 11.70
C ASN A 25 -1.88 -12.30 10.79
N ASP A 26 -2.63 -12.92 9.86
CA ASP A 26 -3.57 -12.22 8.99
C ASP A 26 -4.75 -11.65 9.79
N TYR A 27 -4.73 -10.33 10.01
CA TYR A 27 -5.76 -9.59 10.71
C TYR A 27 -6.82 -9.00 9.78
N LEU A 28 -6.59 -9.01 8.45
CA LEU A 28 -7.52 -8.39 7.49
C LEU A 28 -8.87 -9.12 7.46
N LEU A 29 -8.85 -10.43 7.69
CA LEU A 29 -10.04 -11.27 7.77
C LEU A 29 -10.68 -11.30 9.17
N SER A 30 -10.08 -10.65 10.17
CA SER A 30 -10.70 -10.52 11.49
C SER A 30 -11.95 -9.63 11.45
N ALA A 31 -12.85 -9.76 12.43
CA ALA A 31 -14.04 -8.91 12.50
C ALA A 31 -13.70 -7.41 12.56
N ASN A 32 -12.59 -7.03 13.21
CA ASN A 32 -12.13 -5.65 13.26
C ASN A 32 -11.48 -5.22 11.94
N GLY A 33 -10.67 -6.09 11.32
CA GLY A 33 -10.07 -5.85 10.01
C GLY A 33 -11.13 -5.60 8.94
N ALA A 34 -12.13 -6.48 8.85
CA ALA A 34 -13.23 -6.36 7.89
C ALA A 34 -14.03 -5.06 8.08
N LYS A 35 -14.36 -4.69 9.33
CA LYS A 35 -15.04 -3.43 9.65
C LYS A 35 -14.20 -2.20 9.28
N ALA A 36 -12.90 -2.25 9.53
CA ALA A 36 -12.00 -1.15 9.18
C ALA A 36 -11.86 -0.99 7.67
N ILE A 37 -11.72 -2.09 6.92
CA ILE A 37 -11.67 -2.09 5.45
C ILE A 37 -12.94 -1.45 4.87
N ASP A 38 -14.12 -1.88 5.33
CA ASP A 38 -15.38 -1.29 4.89
C ASP A 38 -15.48 0.20 5.26
N PHE A 39 -15.07 0.57 6.47
CA PHE A 39 -15.04 1.96 6.91
C PHE A 39 -14.16 2.84 6.00
N VAL A 40 -12.90 2.45 5.76
CA VAL A 40 -11.97 3.27 4.97
C VAL A 40 -12.36 3.31 3.50
N TRP A 41 -12.93 2.24 2.96
CA TRP A 41 -13.50 2.21 1.61
C TRP A 41 -14.69 3.16 1.49
N SER A 42 -15.68 2.99 2.36
CA SER A 42 -16.97 3.67 2.24
C SER A 42 -16.90 5.16 2.57
N ASN A 43 -16.02 5.58 3.46
CA ASN A 43 -15.91 6.97 3.89
C ASN A 43 -14.82 7.76 3.16
N PHE A 44 -13.84 7.09 2.52
CA PHE A 44 -12.68 7.78 1.94
C PHE A 44 -12.26 7.23 0.56
N LEU A 45 -11.79 5.98 0.49
CA LEU A 45 -10.98 5.50 -0.64
C LEU A 45 -11.75 5.30 -1.94
N LYS A 46 -13.09 5.18 -1.89
CA LYS A 46 -13.93 5.12 -3.09
C LYS A 46 -14.27 6.49 -3.69
N HIS A 47 -13.95 7.58 -2.98
CA HIS A 47 -14.31 8.93 -3.40
C HIS A 47 -13.21 9.57 -4.25
N PRO A 48 -13.55 10.47 -5.20
CA PRO A 48 -12.58 11.23 -5.97
C PRO A 48 -11.60 12.04 -5.10
N TYR A 49 -10.50 12.47 -5.71
CA TYR A 49 -9.68 13.55 -5.16
C TYR A 49 -10.39 14.91 -5.26
N ASN A 50 -9.94 15.88 -4.46
CA ASN A 50 -10.55 17.21 -4.36
C ASN A 50 -10.08 18.11 -5.51
N PRO A 51 -10.96 18.50 -6.47
CA PRO A 51 -10.56 19.30 -7.64
C PRO A 51 -9.86 20.62 -7.31
N LYS A 52 -10.10 21.19 -6.12
CA LYS A 52 -9.44 22.43 -5.65
C LYS A 52 -7.94 22.26 -5.42
N LEU A 53 -7.46 21.03 -5.27
CA LEU A 53 -6.05 20.69 -5.03
C LEU A 53 -5.38 20.02 -6.23
N LYS A 54 -6.00 20.06 -7.42
CA LYS A 54 -5.45 19.45 -8.63
C LYS A 54 -4.20 20.16 -9.15
N GLN A 55 -4.06 21.45 -8.89
CA GLN A 55 -2.93 22.27 -9.32
C GLN A 55 -2.79 23.51 -8.45
N PRO A 56 -1.60 24.13 -8.38
CA PRO A 56 -1.42 25.41 -7.71
C PRO A 56 -2.09 26.55 -8.48
N ASP A 57 -2.18 27.71 -7.84
CA ASP A 57 -2.48 28.96 -8.54
C ASP A 57 -1.32 29.43 -9.43
N ALA A 58 -1.57 30.47 -10.24
CA ALA A 58 -0.59 30.96 -11.21
C ALA A 58 0.69 31.53 -10.57
N ASN A 59 0.58 32.14 -9.39
CA ASN A 59 1.73 32.73 -8.71
C ASN A 59 2.64 31.63 -8.17
N VAL A 60 2.06 30.59 -7.56
CA VAL A 60 2.80 29.43 -7.06
C VAL A 60 3.45 28.66 -8.22
N LYS A 61 2.76 28.48 -9.36
CA LYS A 61 3.35 27.86 -10.55
C LYS A 61 4.60 28.59 -11.04
N ALA A 62 4.51 29.92 -11.19
CA ALA A 62 5.64 30.73 -11.67
C ALA A 62 6.83 30.75 -10.68
N ALA A 63 6.57 30.61 -9.38
CA ALA A 63 7.63 30.41 -8.39
C ALA A 63 8.23 29.00 -8.47
N TRP A 64 7.39 27.97 -8.56
CA TRP A 64 7.80 26.57 -8.64
C TRP A 64 8.71 26.31 -9.85
N GLU A 65 8.35 26.82 -11.02
CA GLU A 65 9.07 26.60 -12.28
C GLU A 65 10.48 27.24 -12.31
N LYS A 66 10.84 28.08 -11.32
CA LYS A 66 12.20 28.60 -11.16
C LYS A 66 13.16 27.56 -10.55
N HIS A 67 12.63 26.54 -9.89
CA HIS A 67 13.40 25.45 -9.31
C HIS A 67 13.52 24.32 -10.32
N THR A 68 14.60 24.33 -11.12
CA THR A 68 14.82 23.33 -12.19
C THR A 68 15.09 21.92 -11.68
N ASP A 69 15.38 21.79 -10.39
CA ASP A 69 15.63 20.56 -9.66
C ASP A 69 14.38 19.96 -9.00
N TRP A 70 13.26 20.70 -8.97
CA TRP A 70 12.01 20.19 -8.41
C TRP A 70 11.23 19.41 -9.46
N GLU A 71 10.57 18.33 -9.02
CA GLU A 71 9.56 17.70 -9.86
C GLU A 71 8.44 18.71 -10.17
N HIS A 72 7.89 18.64 -11.38
CA HIS A 72 6.96 19.66 -11.87
C HIS A 72 5.65 19.67 -11.06
N TRP A 73 5.05 20.86 -10.87
CA TRP A 73 3.81 21.03 -10.08
C TRP A 73 2.62 20.20 -10.59
N SER A 74 2.69 19.70 -11.84
CA SER A 74 1.71 18.76 -12.38
C SER A 74 1.56 17.48 -11.55
N ASN A 75 2.54 17.14 -10.70
CA ASN A 75 2.47 16.03 -9.76
C ASN A 75 1.26 16.16 -8.79
N MET A 76 0.75 17.38 -8.53
CA MET A 76 -0.51 17.57 -7.80
C MET A 76 -1.72 16.97 -8.50
N GLY A 77 -1.70 16.90 -9.83
CA GLY A 77 -2.81 16.42 -10.66
C GLY A 77 -2.55 15.08 -11.35
N GLN A 78 -1.39 14.45 -11.08
CA GLN A 78 -1.06 13.12 -11.58
C GLN A 78 -1.95 12.05 -10.91
N ASP A 79 -2.10 10.91 -11.60
CA ASP A 79 -2.85 9.74 -11.13
C ASP A 79 -4.23 10.07 -10.55
N TRP A 80 -4.91 11.03 -11.18
CA TRP A 80 -6.19 11.54 -10.70
C TRP A 80 -7.31 10.48 -10.71
N SER A 81 -7.36 9.71 -11.80
CA SER A 81 -8.34 8.66 -12.05
C SER A 81 -7.87 7.74 -13.17
N LEU A 82 -8.31 6.49 -13.15
CA LEU A 82 -8.00 5.50 -14.18
C LEU A 82 -9.30 4.90 -14.76
N ASN A 83 -9.47 4.98 -16.08
CA ASN A 83 -10.56 4.30 -16.76
C ASN A 83 -10.29 2.80 -16.81
N THR A 84 -11.30 1.99 -16.46
CA THR A 84 -11.25 0.53 -16.56
C THR A 84 -12.54 0.01 -17.19
N PRO A 85 -12.58 -1.25 -17.68
CA PRO A 85 -13.83 -1.84 -18.18
C PRO A 85 -14.97 -1.82 -17.16
N SER A 86 -14.67 -1.86 -15.86
CA SER A 86 -15.64 -1.82 -14.77
C SER A 86 -16.05 -0.41 -14.34
N GLY A 87 -15.50 0.63 -14.97
CA GLY A 87 -15.78 2.03 -14.67
C GLY A 87 -14.53 2.85 -14.33
N LEU A 88 -14.76 4.11 -13.96
CA LEU A 88 -13.72 5.05 -13.55
C LEU A 88 -13.29 4.78 -12.11
N VAL A 89 -12.01 4.46 -11.91
CA VAL A 89 -11.42 4.28 -10.59
C VAL A 89 -10.81 5.61 -10.12
N PRO A 90 -11.29 6.22 -9.04
CA PRO A 90 -10.65 7.40 -8.46
C PRO A 90 -9.38 7.02 -7.72
N ARG A 91 -8.44 7.97 -7.60
CA ARG A 91 -7.20 7.82 -6.80
C ARG A 91 -6.45 6.49 -7.03
N PRO A 92 -6.22 6.07 -8.28
CA PRO A 92 -5.70 4.74 -8.62
C PRO A 92 -4.37 4.37 -7.95
N ASN A 93 -3.50 5.35 -7.67
CA ASN A 93 -2.20 5.10 -7.04
C ASN A 93 -2.28 4.90 -5.51
N HIS A 94 -3.23 5.59 -4.84
CA HIS A 94 -3.45 5.51 -3.39
C HIS A 94 -4.89 5.10 -3.02
N GLY A 95 -5.47 4.18 -3.81
CA GLY A 95 -6.79 3.61 -3.57
C GLY A 95 -6.76 2.32 -2.73
N ILE A 96 -7.90 1.63 -2.66
CA ILE A 96 -8.07 0.42 -1.83
C ILE A 96 -7.05 -0.68 -2.12
N ALA A 97 -6.62 -0.81 -3.38
CA ALA A 97 -5.63 -1.80 -3.77
C ALA A 97 -4.26 -1.51 -3.15
N HIS A 98 -3.82 -0.23 -3.11
CA HIS A 98 -2.61 0.16 -2.41
C HIS A 98 -2.72 -0.17 -0.92
N THR A 99 -3.80 0.30 -0.27
CA THR A 99 -4.07 0.11 1.16
C THR A 99 -4.03 -1.36 1.58
N LEU A 100 -4.70 -2.25 0.86
CA LEU A 100 -4.72 -3.68 1.17
C LEU A 100 -3.35 -4.33 0.95
N ARG A 101 -2.63 -3.96 -0.13
CA ARG A 101 -1.28 -4.50 -0.37
C ARG A 101 -0.32 -4.12 0.75
N VAL A 102 -0.25 -2.84 1.13
CA VAL A 102 0.69 -2.40 2.16
C VAL A 102 0.35 -2.98 3.54
N ALA A 103 -0.95 -3.17 3.83
CA ALA A 103 -1.36 -3.89 5.04
C ALA A 103 -0.99 -5.39 4.99
N GLN A 104 -1.18 -6.06 3.85
CA GLN A 104 -0.81 -7.47 3.67
C GLN A 104 0.69 -7.72 3.75
N LEU A 105 1.52 -6.74 3.37
CA LEU A 105 2.96 -6.83 3.46
C LEU A 105 3.48 -6.83 4.92
N VAL A 106 2.78 -6.20 5.86
CA VAL A 106 3.22 -6.04 7.26
C VAL A 106 3.65 -7.36 7.93
N PRO A 107 2.82 -8.41 7.98
CA PRO A 107 3.23 -9.67 8.61
C PRO A 107 4.42 -10.33 7.92
N VAL A 108 4.50 -10.25 6.58
CA VAL A 108 5.61 -10.83 5.81
C VAL A 108 6.92 -10.09 6.11
N ILE A 109 6.89 -8.76 6.10
CA ILE A 109 8.05 -7.93 6.44
C ILE A 109 8.51 -8.20 7.87
N ALA A 110 7.58 -8.34 8.82
CA ALA A 110 7.92 -8.65 10.21
C ALA A 110 8.68 -9.99 10.35
N GLU A 111 8.26 -11.03 9.62
CA GLU A 111 8.96 -12.32 9.63
C GLU A 111 10.36 -12.22 8.99
N PHE A 112 10.51 -11.46 7.90
CA PHE A 112 11.83 -11.20 7.33
C PHE A 112 12.74 -10.40 8.28
N LEU A 113 12.20 -9.40 8.97
CA LEU A 113 12.96 -8.63 9.95
C LEU A 113 13.40 -9.51 11.12
N LYS A 114 12.54 -10.39 11.64
CA LYS A 114 12.92 -11.38 12.66
C LYS A 114 14.00 -12.34 12.14
N ALA A 115 13.89 -12.82 10.90
CA ALA A 115 14.83 -13.81 10.40
C ALA A 115 16.21 -13.24 10.01
N TYR A 116 16.24 -12.03 9.45
CA TYR A 116 17.41 -11.58 8.67
C TYR A 116 18.00 -10.23 9.09
N SER A 117 17.32 -9.43 9.92
CA SER A 117 17.84 -8.10 10.27
C SER A 117 19.07 -8.11 11.17
N GLY A 118 19.27 -9.19 11.96
CA GLY A 118 20.26 -9.23 13.03
C GLY A 118 19.95 -8.28 14.22
N ASP A 119 18.84 -7.53 14.19
CA ASP A 119 18.48 -6.54 15.20
C ASP A 119 17.51 -7.14 16.25
N PRO A 120 17.91 -7.22 17.54
CA PRO A 120 17.08 -7.79 18.59
C PRO A 120 15.73 -7.10 18.80
N LYS A 121 15.56 -5.84 18.35
CA LYS A 121 14.28 -5.13 18.51
C LYS A 121 13.15 -5.81 17.74
N PHE A 122 13.45 -6.40 16.58
CA PHE A 122 12.43 -7.04 15.74
C PHE A 122 12.03 -8.43 16.25
N GLN A 123 12.89 -9.10 17.02
CA GLN A 123 12.53 -10.36 17.70
C GLN A 123 11.43 -10.17 18.74
N LYS A 124 11.29 -8.95 19.26
CA LYS A 124 10.27 -8.60 20.25
C LYS A 124 8.91 -8.29 19.63
N LEU A 125 8.79 -8.23 18.30
CA LEU A 125 7.53 -7.99 17.61
C LEU A 125 6.55 -9.14 17.86
N THR A 126 5.64 -8.91 18.79
CA THR A 126 4.53 -9.80 19.11
C THR A 126 3.50 -9.81 17.98
N GLN A 127 2.70 -10.89 17.92
CA GLN A 127 1.55 -10.96 17.01
C GLN A 127 0.64 -9.74 17.13
N LYS A 128 0.36 -9.28 18.37
CA LYS A 128 -0.51 -8.12 18.61
C LYS A 128 0.07 -6.81 18.06
N GLU A 129 1.39 -6.63 18.08
CA GLU A 129 2.05 -5.45 17.49
C GLU A 129 2.01 -5.50 15.96
N ILE A 130 2.22 -6.68 15.38
CA ILE A 130 2.10 -6.90 13.93
C ILE A 130 0.66 -6.63 13.47
N GLN A 131 -0.35 -7.14 14.18
CA GLN A 131 -1.76 -6.90 13.89
C GLN A 131 -2.12 -5.40 14.01
N LYS A 132 -1.61 -4.70 15.03
CA LYS A 132 -1.79 -3.25 15.15
C LYS A 132 -1.15 -2.51 13.98
N ALA A 133 0.07 -2.85 13.58
CA ALA A 133 0.73 -2.24 12.44
C ALA A 133 -0.07 -2.50 11.14
N GLN A 134 -0.51 -3.73 10.91
CA GLN A 134 -1.36 -4.09 9.76
C GLN A 134 -2.69 -3.30 9.77
N TYR A 135 -3.32 -3.16 10.94
CA TYR A 135 -4.54 -2.36 11.09
C TYR A 135 -4.30 -0.88 10.80
N MET A 136 -3.21 -0.29 11.30
CA MET A 136 -2.88 1.11 11.05
C MET A 136 -2.61 1.39 9.56
N MET A 137 -2.07 0.42 8.82
CA MET A 137 -1.88 0.56 7.38
C MET A 137 -3.19 0.71 6.59
N LEU A 138 -4.34 0.28 7.14
CA LEU A 138 -5.64 0.53 6.51
C LEU A 138 -6.00 2.02 6.45
N PHE A 139 -5.43 2.83 7.36
CA PHE A 139 -5.70 4.26 7.51
C PHE A 139 -4.58 5.13 6.92
N SER A 140 -3.56 4.55 6.30
CA SER A 140 -2.32 5.27 5.92
C SER A 140 -2.51 6.36 4.86
N VAL A 141 -3.54 6.25 4.02
CA VAL A 141 -3.75 7.13 2.85
C VAL A 141 -5.14 7.76 2.78
N ILE A 142 -5.99 7.56 3.80
CA ILE A 142 -7.40 7.99 3.76
C ILE A 142 -7.56 9.52 3.74
N GLY A 143 -6.58 10.25 4.26
CA GLY A 143 -6.58 11.72 4.28
C GLY A 143 -6.10 12.37 2.98
N ARG A 144 -5.69 11.60 1.96
CA ARG A 144 -5.24 12.17 0.69
C ARG A 144 -6.39 12.83 -0.06
N GLU A 145 -6.18 14.08 -0.45
CA GLU A 145 -7.08 14.86 -1.30
C GLU A 145 -6.53 15.10 -2.72
N ASN A 146 -5.27 14.76 -2.97
CA ASN A 146 -4.62 14.62 -4.27
C ASN A 146 -3.46 13.59 -4.15
N ASP A 147 -2.71 13.35 -5.24
CA ASP A 147 -1.65 12.32 -5.26
C ASP A 147 -0.24 12.85 -4.93
N MET A 148 -0.09 14.14 -4.60
CA MET A 148 1.24 14.73 -4.42
C MET A 148 2.07 14.03 -3.32
N SER A 149 3.38 14.00 -3.49
CA SER A 149 4.31 13.48 -2.49
C SER A 149 4.52 14.49 -1.35
N TRP A 150 5.33 14.11 -0.36
CA TRP A 150 5.71 14.98 0.75
C TRP A 150 6.88 15.91 0.44
N THR A 151 7.73 15.54 -0.53
CA THR A 151 8.99 16.21 -0.93
C THR A 151 8.81 17.67 -1.28
#